data_AF-A0A0F4YDS4-F1
#
_entry.id   AF-A0A0F4YDS4-F1
#
_cell.length_a   1.000
_cell.length_b   1.000
_cell.length_c   1.000
_cell.angle_alpha   90.00
_cell.angle_beta   90.00
_cell.angle_gamma   90.00
#
_symmetry.space_group_name_H-M   'P 1'
#
loop_
_entity.id
_entity.type
_entity.pdbx_description
1 polymer ?
#
loop_
_entity_poly.entity_id
_entity_poly.type
_entity_poly.pdbx_seq_one_letter_code
_entity_poly.pdbx_strand_id
1 'polypeptide(L)'
;STIYNVIHHRAGHTTELVSHNTNTEFLTITTTTTHHHLMADISREERLQLALQAYKKGQFPSIQKAADAFDVPKSTLITRVSGTTSRKDSIANCRKLTETEENTLSTWILDMD
;
A
#
# COMPACT_ATOMS: atom_id res chain seq x y z
N SER A 1 42.14 -30.55 31.40
CA SER A 1 40.68 -30.47 31.29
C SER A 1 40.31 -29.43 30.25
N THR A 2 39.67 -29.86 29.16
CA THR A 2 39.14 -28.99 28.10
C THR A 2 37.84 -28.35 28.58
N ILE A 3 37.75 -27.01 28.57
CA ILE A 3 36.46 -26.29 28.57
C ILE A 3 36.57 -25.10 27.61
N TYR A 4 35.83 -25.17 26.51
CA TYR A 4 35.51 -24.06 25.61
C TYR A 4 34.59 -23.06 26.33
N ASN A 5 34.64 -21.77 25.95
CA ASN A 5 33.44 -20.90 25.86
C ASN A 5 33.79 -19.59 25.13
N VAL A 6 33.51 -19.52 23.83
CA VAL A 6 32.34 -18.85 23.19
C VAL A 6 32.36 -17.33 23.42
N ILE A 7 32.93 -16.63 22.42
CA ILE A 7 32.80 -15.19 22.24
C ILE A 7 31.32 -14.90 21.99
N HIS A 8 30.63 -14.33 22.97
CA HIS A 8 29.34 -13.69 22.74
C HIS A 8 29.57 -12.44 21.90
N HIS A 9 29.41 -12.57 20.58
CA HIS A 9 29.37 -11.42 19.69
C HIS A 9 28.08 -10.64 19.99
N ARG A 10 28.24 -9.46 20.60
CA ARG A 10 27.14 -8.51 20.81
C ARG A 10 26.63 -8.11 19.43
N ALA A 11 25.44 -8.59 19.05
CA ALA A 11 24.76 -8.13 17.85
C ALA A 11 24.44 -6.64 18.02
N GLY A 12 25.20 -5.78 17.34
CA GLY A 12 24.81 -4.40 17.07
C GLY A 12 23.61 -4.45 16.13
N HIS A 13 22.40 -4.42 16.68
CA HIS A 13 21.21 -4.30 15.85
C HIS A 13 20.97 -2.84 15.53
N THR A 14 21.67 -2.34 14.52
CA THR A 14 21.24 -1.17 13.74
C THR A 14 20.26 -1.68 12.70
N THR A 15 18.96 -1.59 12.97
CA THR A 15 17.95 -1.75 11.93
C THR A 15 17.92 -0.47 11.07
N GLU A 16 18.89 -0.34 10.17
CA GLU A 16 18.74 0.50 8.99
C GLU A 16 17.61 -0.07 8.14
N LEU A 17 16.70 0.79 7.70
CA LEU A 17 15.64 0.44 6.76
C LEU A 17 16.29 0.07 5.42
N VAL A 18 16.42 -1.23 5.16
CA VAL A 18 16.82 -1.74 3.86
C VAL A 18 15.74 -1.35 2.85
N SER A 19 16.03 -0.32 2.07
CA SER A 19 15.32 -0.02 0.83
C SER A 19 15.62 -1.17 -0.13
N HIS A 20 14.68 -2.10 -0.25
CA HIS A 20 14.70 -3.09 -1.32
C HIS A 20 14.38 -2.37 -2.64
N ASN A 21 15.40 -1.73 -3.21
CA ASN A 21 15.45 -1.54 -4.66
C ASN A 21 15.91 -2.88 -5.25
N THR A 22 15.12 -3.45 -6.14
CA THR A 22 15.60 -4.49 -7.06
C THR A 22 15.41 -3.96 -8.46
N ASN A 23 16.51 -3.44 -9.01
CA ASN A 23 16.68 -3.18 -10.43
C ASN A 23 16.19 -4.40 -11.22
N THR A 24 15.12 -4.20 -11.97
CA THR A 24 14.66 -5.17 -12.97
C THR A 24 14.77 -4.51 -14.33
N GLU A 25 16.00 -4.23 -14.75
CA GLU A 25 16.31 -3.88 -16.13
C GLU A 25 17.25 -4.94 -16.67
N PHE A 26 16.71 -6.00 -17.29
CA PHE A 26 17.00 -6.38 -18.68
C PHE A 26 16.22 -7.67 -19.05
N LEU A 27 15.52 -7.64 -20.19
CA LEU A 27 14.86 -8.74 -20.92
C LEU A 27 13.45 -9.18 -20.48
N THR A 28 12.44 -8.39 -20.87
CA THR A 28 11.31 -8.88 -21.72
C THR A 28 10.66 -7.67 -22.41
N ILE A 29 11.17 -7.29 -23.58
CA ILE A 29 10.76 -6.08 -24.31
C ILE A 29 9.55 -6.35 -25.26
N THR A 30 8.88 -7.51 -25.20
CA THR A 30 7.88 -7.87 -26.25
C THR A 30 6.52 -8.42 -25.78
N THR A 31 6.14 -8.28 -24.50
CA THR A 31 4.80 -8.73 -24.02
C THR A 31 3.99 -7.69 -23.22
N THR A 32 4.47 -6.44 -23.08
CA THR A 32 4.02 -5.47 -22.07
C THR A 32 3.77 -4.06 -22.63
N THR A 33 2.99 -3.90 -23.71
CA THR A 33 2.71 -2.55 -24.25
C THR A 33 1.24 -2.14 -24.16
N THR A 34 0.29 -3.07 -24.19
CA THR A 34 -1.14 -2.69 -24.18
C THR A 34 -1.69 -2.44 -22.76
N HIS A 35 -1.16 -3.08 -21.72
CA HIS A 35 -1.72 -2.96 -20.35
C HIS A 35 -1.26 -1.71 -19.58
N HIS A 36 -0.04 -1.22 -19.84
CA HIS A 36 0.52 -0.06 -19.14
C HIS A 36 -0.23 1.23 -19.46
N HIS A 37 -0.76 1.38 -20.68
CA HIS A 37 -1.40 2.62 -21.12
C HIS A 37 -2.88 2.73 -20.70
N LEU A 38 -3.65 1.63 -20.75
CA LEU A 38 -5.08 1.64 -20.41
C LEU A 38 -5.34 1.77 -18.89
N MET A 39 -4.39 1.31 -18.06
CA MET A 39 -4.46 1.43 -16.60
C MET A 39 -3.72 2.67 -16.05
N ALA A 40 -3.06 3.47 -16.90
CA ALA A 40 -2.35 4.69 -16.49
C ALA A 40 -3.30 5.83 -16.09
N ASP A 41 -4.51 5.84 -16.66
CA ASP A 41 -5.51 6.87 -16.36
C ASP A 41 -6.19 6.66 -15.00
N ILE A 42 -6.08 5.45 -14.44
CA ILE A 42 -6.65 5.08 -13.15
C ILE A 42 -5.55 5.19 -12.08
N SER A 43 -5.86 5.91 -11.00
CA SER A 43 -4.92 6.10 -9.89
C SER A 43 -4.53 4.76 -9.25
N ARG A 44 -3.32 4.68 -8.67
CA ARG A 44 -2.86 3.46 -7.96
C ARG A 44 -3.82 3.03 -6.85
N GLU A 45 -4.45 3.98 -6.18
CA GLU A 45 -5.41 3.72 -5.11
C GLU A 45 -6.69 3.08 -5.66
N GLU A 46 -7.24 3.59 -6.77
CA GLU A 46 -8.41 3.00 -7.41
C GLU A 46 -8.13 1.56 -7.90
N ARG A 47 -6.95 1.30 -8.48
CA ARG A 47 -6.55 -0.07 -8.85
C ARG A 47 -6.47 -0.99 -7.63
N LEU A 48 -5.97 -0.49 -6.50
CA LEU A 48 -5.91 -1.24 -5.25
C LEU A 48 -7.31 -1.56 -4.70
N GLN A 49 -8.24 -0.61 -4.77
CA GLN A 49 -9.64 -0.81 -4.38
C GLN A 49 -10.34 -1.84 -5.26
N LEU A 50 -10.13 -1.77 -6.58
CA LEU A 50 -10.67 -2.75 -7.53
C LEU A 50 -10.12 -4.15 -7.26
N ALA A 51 -8.80 -4.29 -7.06
CA ALA A 51 -8.16 -5.54 -6.71
C ALA A 51 -8.70 -6.14 -5.40
N LEU A 52 -8.87 -5.29 -4.37
CA LEU A 52 -9.45 -5.68 -3.09
C LEU A 52 -10.87 -6.20 -3.26
N GLN A 53 -11.70 -5.48 -4.02
CA GLN A 53 -13.09 -5.84 -4.24
C GLN A 53 -13.20 -7.15 -5.02
N ALA A 54 -12.41 -7.32 -6.08
CA ALA A 54 -12.41 -8.53 -6.90
C ALA A 54 -11.95 -9.77 -6.10
N TYR A 55 -10.93 -9.61 -5.25
CA TYR A 55 -10.49 -10.65 -4.33
C TYR A 55 -11.59 -11.01 -3.32
N LYS A 56 -12.24 -10.03 -2.68
CA LYS A 56 -13.35 -10.26 -1.74
C LYS A 56 -14.56 -10.92 -2.39
N LYS A 57 -14.80 -10.66 -3.68
CA LYS A 57 -15.84 -11.31 -4.50
C LYS A 57 -15.48 -12.74 -4.93
N GLY A 58 -14.29 -13.24 -4.59
CA GLY A 58 -13.84 -14.59 -4.94
C GLY A 58 -13.47 -14.76 -6.42
N GLN A 59 -13.26 -13.66 -7.16
CA GLN A 59 -12.90 -13.71 -8.58
C GLN A 59 -11.48 -14.24 -8.82
N PHE A 60 -10.63 -14.18 -7.80
CA PHE A 60 -9.26 -14.65 -7.84
C PHE A 60 -9.01 -15.68 -6.74
N PRO A 61 -8.25 -16.76 -7.02
CA PRO A 61 -7.97 -17.81 -6.06
C PRO A 61 -6.95 -17.37 -4.99
N SER A 62 -6.23 -16.26 -5.20
CA SER A 62 -5.26 -15.74 -4.25
C SER A 62 -5.08 -14.23 -4.38
N ILE A 63 -4.60 -13.60 -3.30
CA ILE A 63 -4.24 -12.18 -3.27
C ILE A 63 -3.16 -11.87 -4.33
N GLN A 64 -2.22 -12.79 -4.55
CA GLN A 64 -1.18 -12.62 -5.57
C GLN A 64 -1.80 -12.48 -6.96
N LYS A 65 -2.73 -13.37 -7.33
CA LYS A 65 -3.37 -13.33 -8.65
C LYS A 65 -4.20 -12.07 -8.85
N ALA A 66 -4.85 -11.57 -7.81
CA ALA A 66 -5.52 -10.27 -7.86
C ALA A 66 -4.52 -9.13 -8.02
N ALA A 67 -3.41 -9.13 -7.26
CA ALA A 67 -2.38 -8.11 -7.35
C ALA A 67 -1.77 -8.02 -8.76
N ASP A 68 -1.45 -9.18 -9.35
CA ASP A 68 -0.90 -9.27 -10.71
C ASP A 68 -1.90 -8.77 -11.77
N ALA A 69 -3.18 -9.11 -11.62
CA ALA A 69 -4.23 -8.73 -12.58
C ALA A 69 -4.50 -7.22 -12.62
N PHE A 70 -4.34 -6.52 -11.49
CA PHE A 70 -4.55 -5.08 -11.38
C PHE A 70 -3.25 -4.26 -11.36
N ASP A 71 -2.09 -4.92 -11.57
CA ASP A 71 -0.77 -4.30 -11.56
C ASP A 71 -0.51 -3.49 -10.26
N VAL A 72 -0.84 -4.08 -9.11
CA VAL A 72 -0.62 -3.46 -7.79
C VAL A 72 0.38 -4.26 -6.97
N PRO A 73 1.19 -3.63 -6.10
CA PRO A 73 2.08 -4.36 -5.21
C PRO A 73 1.29 -5.27 -4.26
N LYS A 74 1.66 -6.55 -4.24
CA LYS A 74 1.06 -7.57 -3.37
C LYS A 74 1.08 -7.17 -1.90
N SER A 75 2.21 -6.64 -1.41
CA SER A 75 2.37 -6.22 -0.01
C SER A 75 1.32 -5.16 0.36
N THR A 76 1.11 -4.18 -0.50
CA THR A 76 0.09 -3.14 -0.34
C THR A 76 -1.32 -3.73 -0.33
N LEU A 77 -1.61 -4.68 -1.23
CA LEU A 77 -2.92 -5.33 -1.29
C LEU A 77 -3.21 -6.18 -0.04
N ILE A 78 -2.20 -6.89 0.49
CA ILE A 78 -2.32 -7.64 1.76
C ILE A 78 -2.68 -6.70 2.92
N THR A 79 -1.94 -5.59 3.06
CA THR A 79 -2.22 -4.58 4.08
C THR A 79 -3.65 -4.04 3.96
N ARG A 80 -4.12 -3.85 2.73
CA ARG A 80 -5.50 -3.42 2.46
C ARG A 80 -6.55 -4.47 2.82
N VAL A 81 -6.28 -5.74 2.53
CA VAL A 81 -7.14 -6.86 2.97
C VAL A 81 -7.22 -6.93 4.50
N SER A 82 -6.13 -6.64 5.21
CA SER A 82 -6.12 -6.60 6.68
C SER A 82 -6.85 -5.39 7.30
N GLY A 83 -7.38 -4.48 6.49
CA GLY A 83 -8.27 -3.40 6.96
C GLY A 83 -7.62 -2.02 7.07
N THR A 84 -6.39 -1.83 6.60
CA THR A 84 -5.81 -0.48 6.51
C THR A 84 -6.54 0.33 5.45
N THR A 85 -7.06 1.52 5.78
CA THR A 85 -7.74 2.43 4.84
C THR A 85 -6.77 3.40 4.15
N SER A 86 -7.21 4.10 3.10
CA SER A 86 -6.35 5.07 2.42
C SER A 86 -6.00 6.18 3.37
N ARG A 87 -4.82 6.81 3.21
CA ARG A 87 -4.51 8.03 3.96
C ARG A 87 -5.50 9.15 3.67
N LYS A 88 -6.10 9.18 2.47
CA LYS A 88 -7.14 10.14 2.10
C LYS A 88 -8.43 9.94 2.91
N ASP A 89 -8.74 8.69 3.26
CA ASP A 89 -9.98 8.33 3.96
C ASP A 89 -9.76 8.22 5.48
N SER A 90 -8.51 8.32 5.94
CA SER A 90 -8.13 8.17 7.34
C SER A 90 -8.08 9.53 8.03
N ILE A 91 -8.69 9.60 9.21
CA ILE A 91 -8.63 10.81 10.06
C ILE A 91 -7.19 11.01 10.53
N ALA A 92 -6.69 12.24 10.38
CA ALA A 92 -5.37 12.60 10.90
C ALA A 92 -5.36 12.52 12.43
N ASN A 93 -4.32 11.90 13.00
CA ASN A 93 -4.17 11.74 14.46
C ASN A 93 -4.20 13.07 15.24
N CYS A 94 -3.87 14.19 14.58
CA CYS A 94 -3.83 15.52 15.18
C CYS A 94 -5.02 16.39 14.78
N ARG A 95 -6.15 15.80 14.35
CA ARG A 95 -7.35 16.55 14.00
C ARG A 95 -7.88 17.28 15.26
N LYS A 96 -7.93 18.61 15.20
CA LYS A 96 -8.38 19.47 16.32
C LYS A 96 -9.88 19.68 16.35
N LEU A 97 -10.49 19.73 15.16
CA LEU A 97 -11.92 19.95 14.99
C LEU A 97 -12.63 18.62 14.83
N THR A 98 -13.82 18.52 15.39
CA THR A 98 -14.73 17.41 15.15
C THR A 98 -15.33 17.53 13.76
N GLU A 99 -15.83 16.41 13.23
CA GLU A 99 -16.52 16.38 11.93
C GLU A 99 -17.72 17.34 11.90
N THR A 100 -18.42 17.48 13.03
CA THR A 100 -19.52 18.45 13.18
C THR A 100 -19.02 19.89 13.06
N GLU A 101 -17.94 20.25 13.75
CA GLU A 101 -17.36 21.61 13.70
C GLU A 101 -16.87 21.94 12.28
N GLU A 102 -16.18 21.00 11.63
CA GLU A 102 -15.73 21.15 10.23
C GLU A 102 -16.93 21.36 9.28
N ASN A 103 -18.01 20.59 9.46
CA ASN A 103 -19.22 20.72 8.65
C ASN A 103 -19.95 22.05 8.92
N THR A 104 -20.06 22.49 10.17
CA THR A 104 -20.69 23.77 10.51
C THR A 104 -19.93 24.94 9.89
N LEU A 105 -18.60 24.95 9.97
CA LEU A 105 -17.76 25.97 9.34
C LEU A 105 -17.89 25.97 7.82
N SER A 106 -17.90 24.78 7.20
CA SER A 106 -18.05 24.63 5.75
C SER A 106 -19.39 25.17 5.27
N THR A 107 -20.48 24.82 5.94
CA THR A 107 -21.82 25.33 5.63
C THR A 107 -21.88 26.85 5.81
N TRP A 108 -21.33 27.38 6.89
CA TRP A 108 -21.30 28.83 7.13
C TRP A 108 -20.54 29.59 6.03
N ILE A 109 -19.40 29.07 5.56
CA ILE A 109 -18.66 29.70 4.46
C ILE A 109 -19.47 29.66 3.16
N LEU A 110 -20.09 28.52 2.84
CA LEU A 110 -20.87 28.35 1.61
C LEU A 110 -22.18 29.16 1.59
N ASP A 111 -22.76 29.44 2.76
CA ASP A 111 -23.96 30.28 2.91
C ASP A 111 -23.64 31.79 2.82
N MET A 112 -22.37 32.15 2.97
CA MET A 112 -21.88 33.54 2.89
C MET A 112 -21.47 33.98 1.48
N ASP A 113 -21.46 33.05 0.50
CA ASP A 113 -21.25 33.28 -0.93
C ASP A 113 -22.60 33.54 -1.66
#